data_AF-A0A9R1QRY3-F1
#
_entry.id   AF-A0A9R1QRY3-F1
#
_cell.length_a   1.000
_cell.length_b   1.000
_cell.length_c   1.000
_cell.angle_alpha   90.00
_cell.angle_beta   90.00
_cell.angle_gamma   90.00
#
_symmetry.space_group_name_H-M   'P 1'
#
loop_
_entity.id
_entity.type
_entity.pdbx_description
1 polymer ?
#
loop_
_entity_poly.entity_id
_entity_poly.type
_entity_poly.pdbx_seq_one_letter_code
_entity_poly.pdbx_strand_id
1 'polypeptide(L)'
;MIATMPSSIDVERRILVRAFGADIVLTDPTTGLKGAVDKAEEIVSKTPNAYMFQQFNNSANSEVIGVEPAETSVISGDKPGYIPSILDVQLLDEVVKVTTAEAVDVARLLALKEGLLVGISSGAAAIAAINVAKRPENAGKLIAVIFPSFGERYISSILFRPIYNSVRRMRKR
;
A
#
# COMPACT_ATOMS: atom_id res chain seq x y z
N MET A 1 3.30 -25.77 -15.62
CA MET A 1 2.48 -24.57 -15.33
C MET A 1 1.45 -24.44 -16.44
N ILE A 2 0.18 -24.17 -16.14
CA ILE A 2 -0.85 -23.96 -17.17
C ILE A 2 -1.21 -22.47 -17.17
N ALA A 3 -1.23 -21.85 -18.36
CA ALA A 3 -1.66 -20.48 -18.56
C ALA A 3 -2.87 -20.44 -19.50
N THR A 4 -3.99 -19.89 -19.03
CA THR A 4 -5.16 -19.59 -19.86
C THR A 4 -5.09 -18.16 -20.36
N MET A 5 -5.39 -17.95 -21.63
CA MET A 5 -5.41 -16.59 -22.20
C MET A 5 -6.28 -16.51 -23.46
N PRO A 6 -6.85 -15.34 -23.78
CA PRO A 6 -7.60 -15.16 -25.03
C PRO A 6 -6.72 -15.43 -26.25
N SER A 7 -7.29 -15.98 -27.33
CA SER A 7 -6.54 -16.23 -28.57
C SER A 7 -6.04 -14.96 -29.26
N SER A 8 -6.57 -13.79 -28.87
CA SER A 8 -6.13 -12.45 -29.29
C SER A 8 -4.79 -12.01 -28.70
N ILE A 9 -4.22 -12.72 -27.72
CA ILE A 9 -2.89 -12.41 -27.18
C ILE A 9 -1.79 -12.69 -28.23
N ASP A 10 -0.85 -11.75 -28.32
CA ASP A 10 0.27 -11.76 -29.28
C ASP A 10 1.04 -13.09 -29.30
N VAL A 11 1.51 -13.47 -30.49
CA VAL A 11 2.25 -14.72 -30.71
C VAL A 11 3.55 -14.75 -29.90
N GLU A 12 4.24 -13.61 -29.80
CA GLU A 12 5.50 -13.43 -29.10
C GLU A 12 5.36 -13.77 -27.61
N ARG A 13 4.29 -13.30 -26.96
CA ARG A 13 3.97 -13.61 -25.56
C ARG A 13 3.73 -15.11 -25.37
N ARG A 14 3.03 -15.75 -26.33
CA ARG A 14 2.78 -17.20 -26.30
C ARG A 14 4.06 -18.02 -26.49
N ILE A 15 4.96 -17.58 -27.38
CA ILE A 15 6.27 -18.21 -27.58
C ILE A 15 7.08 -18.15 -26.28
N LEU A 16 7.17 -16.97 -25.67
CA LEU A 16 7.94 -16.78 -24.44
C LEU A 16 7.42 -17.66 -23.29
N VAL A 17 6.10 -17.67 -23.06
CA VAL A 17 5.49 -18.49 -22.00
C VAL A 17 5.71 -19.99 -22.25
N ARG A 18 5.62 -20.46 -23.49
CA ARG A 18 5.94 -21.85 -23.84
C ARG A 18 7.42 -22.17 -23.70
N ALA A 19 8.32 -21.24 -24.02
CA ALA A 19 9.76 -21.43 -23.86
C ALA A 19 10.16 -21.67 -22.40
N PHE A 20 9.40 -21.13 -21.44
CA PHE A 20 9.54 -21.43 -20.01
C PHE A 20 8.84 -22.73 -19.55
N GLY A 21 8.32 -23.54 -20.48
CA GLY A 21 7.72 -24.85 -20.19
C GLY A 21 6.27 -24.80 -19.71
N ALA A 22 5.55 -23.71 -20.00
CA ALA A 22 4.12 -23.62 -19.67
C ALA A 22 3.22 -24.12 -20.80
N ASP A 23 2.19 -24.88 -20.43
CA ASP A 23 1.11 -25.26 -21.33
C ASP A 23 0.15 -24.08 -21.48
N ILE A 24 -0.14 -23.69 -22.73
CA ILE A 24 -1.05 -22.58 -23.03
C ILE A 24 -2.38 -23.13 -23.50
N VAL A 25 -3.45 -22.76 -22.80
CA VAL A 25 -4.84 -23.00 -23.20
C VAL A 25 -5.43 -21.70 -23.71
N LEU A 26 -5.80 -21.67 -25.00
CA LEU A 26 -6.41 -20.49 -25.62
C LEU A 26 -7.93 -20.49 -25.41
N THR A 27 -8.49 -19.32 -25.11
CA THR A 27 -9.93 -19.10 -24.97
C THR A 27 -10.49 -18.19 -26.07
N ASP A 28 -11.82 -18.11 -26.15
CA ASP A 28 -12.52 -17.25 -27.10
C ASP A 28 -12.13 -15.76 -26.89
N PRO A 29 -11.65 -15.06 -27.93
CA PRO A 29 -11.22 -13.67 -27.80
C PRO A 29 -12.36 -12.72 -27.45
N THR A 30 -13.61 -13.06 -27.78
CA THR A 30 -14.80 -12.24 -27.48
C THR A 30 -15.13 -12.21 -25.99
N THR A 31 -14.75 -13.26 -25.26
CA THR A 31 -14.95 -13.37 -23.80
C THR A 31 -13.86 -12.68 -22.99
N GLY A 32 -12.76 -12.28 -23.66
CA GLY A 32 -11.65 -11.56 -23.05
C GLY A 32 -11.05 -12.27 -21.82
N LEU A 33 -10.57 -11.46 -20.86
CA LEU A 33 -9.94 -11.97 -19.65
C LEU A 33 -10.89 -12.82 -18.80
N LYS A 34 -12.19 -12.49 -18.78
CA LYS A 34 -13.18 -13.25 -18.03
C LYS A 34 -13.22 -14.71 -18.48
N GLY A 35 -13.31 -14.97 -19.79
CA GLY A 35 -13.31 -16.34 -20.29
C GLY A 35 -12.00 -17.09 -20.03
N ALA A 36 -10.86 -16.38 -19.96
CA ALA A 36 -9.60 -16.99 -19.54
C ALA A 36 -9.60 -17.38 -18.05
N VAL A 37 -10.19 -16.56 -17.17
CA VAL A 37 -10.37 -16.87 -15.75
C VAL A 37 -11.33 -18.04 -15.57
N ASP A 38 -12.50 -18.01 -16.21
CA ASP A 38 -13.50 -19.09 -16.16
C ASP A 38 -12.87 -20.43 -16.60
N LYS A 39 -12.03 -20.40 -17.64
CA LYS A 39 -11.30 -21.58 -18.09
C LYS A 39 -10.25 -22.06 -17.09
N ALA A 40 -9.57 -21.16 -16.39
CA ALA A 40 -8.61 -21.53 -15.36
C ALA A 40 -9.32 -22.21 -14.18
N GLU A 41 -10.46 -21.69 -13.75
CA GLU A 41 -11.31 -22.29 -12.71
C GLU A 41 -11.79 -23.68 -13.12
N GLU A 42 -12.24 -23.85 -14.37
CA GLU A 42 -12.63 -25.14 -14.92
C GLU A 42 -11.47 -26.16 -14.86
N ILE A 43 -10.26 -25.77 -15.27
CA ILE A 43 -9.07 -26.62 -15.24
C ILE A 43 -8.73 -27.03 -13.81
N VAL A 44 -8.76 -26.08 -12.87
CA VAL A 44 -8.47 -26.34 -11.46
C VAL A 44 -9.47 -27.32 -10.87
N SER A 45 -10.76 -27.17 -11.19
CA SER A 45 -11.82 -28.08 -10.70
C SER A 45 -11.67 -29.53 -11.18
N LYS A 46 -11.04 -29.73 -12.34
CA LYS A 46 -10.90 -31.04 -13.01
C LYS A 46 -9.52 -31.68 -12.86
N THR A 47 -8.54 -30.93 -12.35
CA THR A 47 -7.14 -31.37 -12.31
C THR A 47 -6.72 -31.63 -10.86
N PRO A 48 -6.46 -32.90 -10.46
CA PRO A 48 -5.94 -33.20 -9.14
C PRO A 48 -4.64 -32.43 -8.85
N ASN A 49 -4.51 -31.89 -7.63
CA ASN A 49 -3.38 -31.07 -7.19
C ASN A 49 -3.17 -29.76 -7.98
N ALA A 50 -4.15 -29.29 -8.75
CA ALA A 50 -4.07 -27.97 -9.35
C ALA A 50 -4.30 -26.87 -8.30
N TYR A 51 -3.55 -25.79 -8.43
CA TYR A 51 -3.70 -24.59 -7.61
C TYR A 51 -3.70 -23.37 -8.53
N MET A 52 -4.60 -22.42 -8.26
CA MET A 52 -4.69 -21.16 -9.00
C MET A 52 -4.17 -20.03 -8.12
N PHE A 53 -3.18 -19.29 -8.61
CA PHE A 53 -2.59 -18.17 -7.88
C PHE A 53 -3.54 -16.98 -7.72
N GLN A 54 -4.61 -16.89 -8.50
CA GLN A 54 -5.66 -15.86 -8.41
C GLN A 54 -5.11 -14.42 -8.25
N GLN A 55 -4.25 -13.96 -9.17
CA GLN A 55 -3.55 -12.67 -9.05
C GLN A 55 -4.43 -11.43 -8.80
N PHE A 56 -5.74 -11.49 -8.99
CA PHE A 56 -6.65 -10.39 -8.69
C PHE A 56 -7.27 -10.46 -7.29
N ASN A 57 -7.26 -11.65 -6.67
CA ASN A 57 -7.88 -11.93 -5.37
C ASN A 57 -6.90 -12.54 -4.35
N ASN A 58 -5.63 -12.68 -4.72
CA ASN A 58 -4.62 -13.32 -3.88
C ASN A 58 -4.21 -12.38 -2.75
N SER A 59 -4.56 -12.74 -1.52
CA SER A 59 -4.16 -12.01 -0.31
C SER A 59 -2.65 -12.02 -0.05
N ALA A 60 -1.88 -12.86 -0.75
CA ALA A 60 -0.42 -12.82 -0.73
C ALA A 60 0.19 -11.77 -1.66
N ASN A 61 -0.61 -11.14 -2.53
CA ASN A 61 -0.14 -9.97 -3.28
C ASN A 61 0.13 -8.81 -2.32
N SER A 62 1.16 -8.02 -2.62
CA SER A 62 1.47 -6.84 -1.82
C SER A 62 0.49 -5.72 -2.13
N GLU A 63 -0.10 -5.16 -1.08
CA GLU A 63 -0.92 -3.94 -1.15
C GLU A 63 -0.01 -2.72 -0.96
N VAL A 64 -0.23 -1.69 -1.78
CA VAL A 64 0.44 -0.39 -1.70
C VAL A 64 -0.56 0.65 -1.25
N ILE A 65 -0.32 1.20 -0.04
CA ILE A 65 -1.21 2.17 0.57
C ILE A 65 -0.55 3.54 0.61
N GLY A 66 -1.17 4.53 -0.03
CA GLY A 66 -0.81 5.93 0.08
C GLY A 66 -1.31 6.53 1.40
N VAL A 67 -0.63 7.55 1.91
CA VAL A 67 -1.07 8.31 3.08
C VAL A 67 -1.09 9.79 2.74
N GLU A 68 -2.19 10.46 3.04
CA GLU A 68 -2.32 11.91 2.83
C GLU A 68 -2.93 12.64 4.03
N PRO A 69 -2.69 13.96 4.17
CA PRO A 69 -3.33 14.75 5.20
C PRO A 69 -4.84 14.85 4.95
N ALA A 70 -5.66 14.56 5.96
CA ALA A 70 -7.10 14.65 5.86
C ALA A 70 -7.58 16.08 5.56
N GLU A 71 -6.83 17.10 6.01
CA GLU A 71 -7.15 18.51 5.77
C GLU A 71 -6.91 18.94 4.32
N THR A 72 -6.02 18.24 3.60
CA THR A 72 -5.61 18.54 2.21
C THR A 72 -5.59 17.27 1.38
N SER A 73 -6.70 16.54 1.35
CA SER A 73 -6.86 15.25 0.65
C SER A 73 -6.96 15.42 -0.88
N VAL A 74 -5.80 15.66 -1.50
CA VAL A 74 -5.66 15.92 -2.93
C VAL A 74 -5.63 14.63 -3.75
N ILE A 75 -4.95 13.57 -3.25
CA ILE A 75 -4.79 12.30 -3.97
C ILE A 75 -6.14 11.58 -4.07
N SER A 76 -6.96 11.62 -3.00
CA SER A 76 -8.32 11.07 -3.04
C SER A 76 -9.31 11.91 -3.86
N GLY A 77 -8.92 13.12 -4.28
CA GLY A 77 -9.78 14.02 -5.06
C GLY A 77 -10.81 14.83 -4.25
N ASP A 78 -10.80 14.78 -2.92
CA ASP A 78 -11.75 15.53 -2.09
C ASP A 78 -11.47 17.05 -2.11
N LYS A 79 -10.20 17.42 -2.27
CA LYS A 79 -9.72 18.81 -2.23
C LYS A 79 -8.91 19.13 -3.48
N PRO A 80 -9.03 20.35 -4.02
CA PRO A 80 -8.19 20.78 -5.12
C PRO A 80 -6.72 20.87 -4.67
N GLY A 81 -5.80 20.48 -5.55
CA GLY A 81 -4.37 20.58 -5.30
C GLY A 81 -3.55 20.01 -6.44
N TYR A 82 -2.24 19.92 -6.22
CA TYR A 82 -1.29 19.44 -7.20
C TYR A 82 -0.86 18.00 -6.89
N ILE A 83 -1.13 17.08 -7.81
CA ILE A 83 -0.57 15.73 -7.80
C ILE A 83 0.71 15.77 -8.63
N PRO A 84 1.89 15.48 -8.03
CA PRO A 84 3.14 15.43 -8.78
C PRO A 84 3.07 14.42 -9.92
N SER A 85 3.58 14.78 -11.11
CA SER A 85 3.53 13.90 -12.30
C SER A 85 4.31 12.59 -12.15
N ILE A 86 5.20 12.51 -11.17
CA ILE A 86 5.96 11.30 -10.83
C ILE A 86 5.17 10.31 -9.96
N LEU A 87 4.04 10.73 -9.37
CA LEU A 87 3.18 9.86 -8.58
C LEU A 87 2.21 9.13 -9.50
N ASP A 88 2.43 7.83 -9.67
CA ASP A 88 1.47 6.96 -10.35
C ASP A 88 0.40 6.48 -9.35
N VAL A 89 -0.74 7.16 -9.36
CA VAL A 89 -1.89 6.83 -8.50
C VAL A 89 -2.52 5.48 -8.83
N GLN A 90 -2.27 4.91 -10.01
CA GLN A 90 -2.79 3.59 -10.38
C GLN A 90 -2.10 2.45 -9.64
N LEU A 91 -0.93 2.71 -9.04
CA LEU A 91 -0.21 1.73 -8.22
C LEU A 91 -0.70 1.69 -6.77
N LEU A 92 -1.57 2.60 -6.35
CA LEU A 92 -2.10 2.63 -4.99
C LEU A 92 -3.40 1.83 -4.91
N ASP A 93 -3.44 0.82 -4.04
CA ASP A 93 -4.67 0.07 -3.74
C ASP A 93 -5.63 0.89 -2.87
N GLU A 94 -5.08 1.77 -2.02
CA GLU A 94 -5.83 2.64 -1.13
C GLU A 94 -5.05 3.93 -0.82
N VAL A 95 -5.77 5.00 -0.48
CA VAL A 95 -5.21 6.20 0.16
C VAL A 95 -5.86 6.41 1.52
N VAL A 96 -5.05 6.34 2.59
CA VAL A 96 -5.49 6.60 3.96
C VAL A 96 -5.30 8.07 4.31
N LYS A 97 -6.36 8.68 4.84
CA LYS A 97 -6.36 10.06 5.32
C LYS A 97 -6.01 10.10 6.81
N VAL A 98 -5.04 10.92 7.18
CA VAL A 98 -4.60 11.09 8.57
C VAL A 98 -4.64 12.57 8.92
N THR A 99 -5.21 12.91 10.07
CA THR A 99 -5.20 14.31 10.52
C THR A 99 -3.82 14.73 10.99
N THR A 100 -3.52 16.02 10.87
CA THR A 100 -2.24 16.56 11.36
C THR A 100 -2.07 16.35 12.87
N ALA A 101 -3.18 16.39 13.64
CA ALA A 101 -3.17 16.15 15.08
C ALA A 101 -2.75 14.72 15.42
N GLU A 102 -3.37 13.70 14.79
CA GLU A 102 -3.02 12.29 14.97
C GLU A 102 -1.56 12.03 14.61
N ALA A 103 -1.09 12.58 13.48
CA ALA A 103 0.28 12.42 13.04
C ALA A 103 1.29 12.97 14.05
N VAL A 104 1.03 14.15 14.63
CA VAL A 104 1.88 14.76 15.65
C VAL A 104 1.90 13.94 16.93
N ASP A 105 0.74 13.49 17.39
CA ASP A 105 0.65 12.72 18.64
C ASP A 105 1.33 11.36 18.52
N VAL A 106 1.16 10.66 17.39
CA VAL A 106 1.85 9.39 17.15
C VAL A 106 3.35 9.58 16.97
N ALA A 107 3.82 10.63 16.30
CA ALA A 107 5.25 10.93 16.21
C ALA A 107 5.89 11.13 17.60
N ARG A 108 5.18 11.76 18.54
CA ARG A 108 5.64 11.88 19.94
C ARG A 108 5.61 10.55 20.67
N LEU A 109 4.58 9.74 20.47
CA LEU A 109 4.48 8.41 21.08
C LEU A 109 5.60 7.49 20.59
N LEU A 110 5.98 7.55 19.31
CA LEU A 110 7.12 6.80 18.77
C LEU A 110 8.42 7.16 19.50
N ALA A 111 8.65 8.45 19.78
CA ALA A 111 9.82 8.86 20.55
C ALA A 111 9.76 8.36 22.01
N LEU A 112 8.59 8.43 22.65
CA LEU A 112 8.43 8.10 24.07
C LEU A 112 8.37 6.59 24.36
N LYS A 113 7.80 5.80 23.45
CA LYS A 113 7.56 4.37 23.66
C LYS A 113 8.57 3.49 22.94
N GLU A 114 8.98 3.89 21.72
CA GLU A 114 9.86 3.10 20.86
C GLU A 114 11.29 3.67 20.79
N GLY A 115 11.55 4.84 21.40
CA GLY A 115 12.85 5.52 21.29
C GLY A 115 13.14 6.06 19.90
N LEU A 116 12.13 6.13 19.01
CA LEU A 116 12.28 6.56 17.62
C LEU A 116 11.94 8.05 17.48
N LEU A 117 12.96 8.90 17.42
CA LEU A 117 12.79 10.33 17.19
C LEU A 117 12.56 10.63 15.70
N VAL A 118 11.31 10.80 15.29
CA VAL A 118 10.91 10.94 13.87
C VAL A 118 10.09 12.20 13.58
N GLY A 119 9.98 12.57 12.30
CA GLY A 119 9.14 13.69 11.85
C GLY A 119 7.64 13.39 11.82
N ILE A 120 6.83 14.44 11.63
CA ILE A 120 5.34 14.37 11.61
C ILE A 120 4.81 13.38 10.56
N SER A 121 5.39 13.38 9.35
CA SER A 121 4.99 12.45 8.28
C SER A 121 5.21 10.98 8.67
N SER A 122 6.24 10.67 9.48
CA SER A 122 6.45 9.33 10.02
C SER A 122 5.35 8.95 11.00
N GLY A 123 4.88 9.89 11.82
CA GLY A 123 3.71 9.68 12.68
C GLY A 123 2.44 9.42 11.88
N ALA A 124 2.25 10.12 10.76
CA ALA A 124 1.13 9.86 9.84
C ALA A 124 1.18 8.46 9.23
N ALA A 125 2.35 8.07 8.72
CA ALA A 125 2.56 6.74 8.16
C ALA A 125 2.36 5.64 9.23
N ALA A 126 2.83 5.87 10.46
CA ALA A 126 2.68 4.93 11.56
C ALA A 126 1.21 4.74 11.98
N ILE A 127 0.43 5.82 12.13
CA ILE A 127 -0.99 5.67 12.52
C ILE A 127 -1.81 5.04 11.40
N ALA A 128 -1.52 5.37 10.13
CA ALA A 128 -2.12 4.69 8.99
C ALA A 128 -1.81 3.18 9.02
N ALA A 129 -0.54 2.81 9.20
CA ALA A 129 -0.13 1.41 9.29
C ALA A 129 -0.78 0.67 10.48
N ILE A 130 -0.86 1.30 11.66
CA ILE A 130 -1.53 0.74 12.84
C ILE A 130 -3.02 0.50 12.55
N ASN A 131 -3.69 1.43 11.90
CA ASN A 131 -5.10 1.30 11.56
C ASN A 131 -5.34 0.21 10.50
N VAL A 132 -4.47 0.11 9.49
CA VAL A 132 -4.49 -0.97 8.50
C VAL A 132 -4.22 -2.33 9.16
N ALA A 133 -3.27 -2.40 10.09
CA ALA A 133 -2.93 -3.64 10.81
C ALA A 133 -4.07 -4.17 11.70
N LYS A 134 -4.94 -3.28 12.19
CA LYS A 134 -6.10 -3.66 13.02
C LYS A 134 -7.25 -4.27 12.22
N ARG A 135 -7.23 -4.17 10.89
CA ARG A 135 -8.28 -4.74 10.03
C ARG A 135 -8.22 -6.27 10.08
N PRO A 136 -9.35 -6.99 10.26
CA PRO A 136 -9.36 -8.45 10.40
C PRO A 136 -8.68 -9.19 9.23
N GLU A 137 -8.84 -8.69 8.01
CA GLU A 137 -8.24 -9.23 6.78
C GLU A 137 -6.70 -9.13 6.75
N ASN A 138 -6.11 -8.33 7.63
CA ASN A 138 -4.66 -8.14 7.75
C ASN A 138 -4.04 -8.91 8.93
N ALA A 139 -4.83 -9.74 9.62
CA ALA A 139 -4.33 -10.58 10.70
C ALA A 139 -3.19 -11.51 10.21
N GLY A 140 -2.03 -11.41 10.85
CA GLY A 140 -0.84 -12.21 10.53
C GLY A 140 -0.04 -11.73 9.30
N LYS A 141 -0.48 -10.67 8.60
CA LYS A 141 0.30 -10.07 7.51
C LYS A 141 1.44 -9.21 8.07
N LEU A 142 2.49 -9.04 7.25
CA LEU A 142 3.58 -8.10 7.51
C LEU A 142 3.27 -6.76 6.82
N ILE A 143 3.32 -5.66 7.58
CA ILE A 143 3.20 -4.29 7.05
C ILE A 143 4.55 -3.60 7.17
N ALA A 144 5.09 -3.14 6.05
CA ALA A 144 6.29 -2.31 6.02
C ALA A 144 5.89 -0.83 5.90
N VAL A 145 6.52 0.03 6.70
CA VAL A 145 6.24 1.48 6.73
C VAL A 145 7.56 2.26 6.65
N ILE A 146 7.55 3.35 5.89
CA ILE A 146 8.72 4.23 5.75
C ILE A 146 8.58 5.42 6.70
N PHE A 147 9.62 5.68 7.48
CA PHE A 147 9.77 6.89 8.29
C PHE A 147 10.77 7.84 7.61
N PRO A 148 10.29 8.88 6.88
CA PRO A 148 11.13 9.57 5.90
C PRO A 148 12.23 10.43 6.52
N SER A 149 12.11 10.82 7.80
CA SER A 149 13.00 11.79 8.40
C SER A 149 13.16 11.67 9.92
N PHE A 150 14.38 11.92 10.37
CA PHE A 150 14.73 12.11 11.77
C PHE A 150 14.10 13.37 12.38
N GLY A 151 13.59 13.24 13.60
CA GLY A 151 12.73 14.23 14.28
C GLY A 151 13.43 15.52 14.72
N GLU A 152 14.75 15.50 14.92
CA GLU A 152 15.52 16.69 15.32
C GLU A 152 15.35 17.89 14.37
N ARG A 153 15.17 17.61 13.07
CA ARG A 153 14.92 18.64 12.04
C ARG A 153 13.67 19.48 12.29
N TYR A 154 12.78 19.03 13.18
CA TYR A 154 11.48 19.62 13.41
C TYR A 154 11.35 20.31 14.77
N ILE A 155 12.44 20.56 15.51
CA ILE A 155 12.44 21.20 16.84
C ILE A 155 11.66 22.54 16.87
N SER A 156 11.69 23.30 15.79
CA SER A 156 10.98 24.59 15.67
C SER A 156 9.50 24.47 15.30
N SER A 157 9.02 23.26 14.97
CA SER A 157 7.66 23.01 14.46
C SER A 157 6.63 22.72 15.56
N ILE A 158 5.38 22.49 15.14
CA ILE A 158 4.29 22.03 16.01
C ILE A 158 4.60 20.72 16.74
N LEU A 159 5.50 19.89 16.20
CA LEU A 159 5.87 18.61 16.80
C LEU A 159 6.43 18.80 18.21
N PHE A 160 7.31 19.79 18.42
CA PHE A 160 7.97 20.06 19.70
C PHE A 160 7.41 21.28 20.44
N ARG A 161 6.44 22.02 19.86
CA ARG A 161 5.94 23.28 20.44
C ARG A 161 5.50 23.17 21.92
N PRO A 162 4.76 22.13 22.36
CA PRO A 162 4.41 21.99 23.78
C PRO A 162 5.62 21.75 24.69
N ILE A 163 6.62 20.99 24.21
CA ILE A 163 7.87 20.72 24.94
C ILE A 163 8.66 22.02 25.05
N TYR A 164 8.84 22.74 23.94
CA TYR A 164 9.51 24.04 23.90
C TYR A 164 8.89 25.04 24.89
N ASN A 165 7.56 25.17 24.89
CA ASN A 165 6.84 26.04 25.81
C ASN A 165 6.99 25.62 27.28
N SER A 166 7.14 24.32 27.54
CA SER A 166 7.34 23.78 28.89
C SER A 166 8.76 24.04 29.37
N VAL A 167 9.77 23.79 28.52
CA VAL A 167 11.18 24.09 28.80
C VAL A 167 11.41 25.58 29.07
N ARG A 168 10.78 26.49 28.31
CA ARG A 168 10.90 27.93 28.56
C ARG A 168 10.34 28.39 29.92
N ARG A 169 9.38 27.65 30.47
CA ARG A 169 8.79 27.93 31.79
C ARG A 169 9.62 27.34 32.93
N MET A 170 10.55 26.43 32.65
CA MET A 170 11.53 25.98 33.63
C MET A 170 12.49 27.14 33.89
N ARG A 171 12.29 27.87 35.00
CA ARG A 171 13.20 28.94 35.44
C ARG A 171 14.63 28.39 35.45
N LYS A 172 15.61 29.22 35.05
CA LYS A 172 17.00 29.04 35.50
C LYS A 172 16.94 28.96 37.03
N ARG A 173 17.18 27.78 37.58
CA ARG A 173 17.57 27.65 38.98
C ARG A 173 18.91 28.33 39.16
#